data_AF-A0A250FD72-F1
#
_entry.id   AF-A0A250FD72-F1
#
_cell.length_a   1.000
_cell.length_b   1.000
_cell.length_c   1.000
_cell.angle_alpha   90.00
_cell.angle_beta   90.00
_cell.angle_gamma   90.00
#
_symmetry.space_group_name_H-M   'P 1'
#
loop_
_entity.id
_entity.type
_entity.pdbx_description
1 polymer ?
#
loop_
_entity_poly.entity_id
_entity_poly.type
_entity_poly.pdbx_seq_one_letter_code
_entity_poly.pdbx_strand_id
1 'polypeptide(L)'
;MSKEEKIIDISILIILYLSSLENINTSYRFRKIFSIHLGILIDESVIIENLIEKGMLKSDGLIDKSPFYKSISCTEKGKKYYNDNIHKVKIIEDDFPSEKSDLVKIFLGLKRPS
;
A
#
# COMPACT_ATOMS: atom_id res chain seq x y z
N MET A 1 -10.73 -0.38 16.79
CA MET A 1 -9.62 -0.35 15.83
C MET A 1 -8.57 0.63 16.33
N SER A 2 -7.38 0.13 16.64
CA SER A 2 -6.24 0.92 17.08
C SER A 2 -5.71 1.80 15.93
N LYS A 3 -4.86 2.78 16.26
CA LYS A 3 -4.17 3.59 15.24
C LYS A 3 -3.29 2.74 14.32
N GLU A 4 -2.63 1.74 14.89
CA GLU A 4 -1.77 0.82 14.14
C GLU A 4 -2.56 -0.04 13.15
N GLU A 5 -3.69 -0.60 13.58
CA GLU A 5 -4.58 -1.38 12.69
C GLU A 5 -5.07 -0.53 11.50
N LYS A 6 -5.46 0.73 11.75
CA LYS A 6 -5.85 1.67 10.68
C LYS A 6 -4.72 1.92 9.69
N ILE A 7 -3.50 2.13 10.18
CA ILE A 7 -2.32 2.38 9.35
C ILE A 7 -2.03 1.16 8.48
N ILE A 8 -2.16 -0.06 9.02
CA ILE A 8 -2.01 -1.31 8.26
C ILE A 8 -3.07 -1.41 7.16
N ASP A 9 -4.34 -1.17 7.49
CA ASP A 9 -5.43 -1.22 6.51
C ASP A 9 -5.22 -0.21 5.36
N ILE A 10 -4.86 1.03 5.70
CA ILE A 10 -4.52 2.06 4.71
C ILE A 10 -3.35 1.61 3.84
N SER A 11 -2.31 1.04 4.44
CA SER A 11 -1.11 0.60 3.73
C SER A 11 -1.41 -0.55 2.77
N ILE A 12 -2.25 -1.50 3.18
CA ILE A 12 -2.76 -2.57 2.30
C ILE A 12 -3.46 -1.96 1.07
N LEU A 13 -4.35 -1.00 1.28
CA LEU A 13 -5.11 -0.39 0.19
C LEU A 13 -4.23 0.43 -0.75
N ILE A 14 -3.23 1.15 -0.22
CA ILE A 14 -2.23 1.86 -1.04
C ILE A 14 -1.46 0.87 -1.91
N ILE A 15 -0.95 -0.22 -1.33
CA ILE A 15 -0.20 -1.24 -2.08
C ILE A 15 -1.07 -1.83 -3.20
N LEU A 16 -2.30 -2.24 -2.88
CA LEU A 16 -3.22 -2.83 -3.85
C LEU A 16 -3.59 -1.87 -4.97
N TYR A 17 -3.87 -0.60 -4.65
CA TYR A 17 -4.18 0.42 -5.65
C TYR A 17 -3.01 0.65 -6.59
N LEU A 18 -1.83 0.96 -6.07
CA LEU A 18 -0.68 1.29 -6.90
C LEU A 18 -0.24 0.11 -7.78
N SER A 19 -0.23 -1.11 -7.23
CA SER A 19 0.03 -2.34 -8.00
C SER A 19 -1.08 -2.69 -8.99
N SER A 20 -2.25 -2.06 -8.92
CA SER A 20 -3.33 -2.24 -9.91
C SER A 20 -3.19 -1.33 -11.12
N LEU A 21 -2.48 -0.20 -10.97
CA LEU A 21 -2.24 0.75 -12.05
C LEU A 21 -1.11 0.30 -12.99
N GLU A 22 -0.08 -0.30 -12.43
CA GLU A 22 1.11 -0.74 -13.17
C GLU A 22 1.83 -1.88 -12.46
N ASN A 23 2.71 -2.58 -13.18
CA ASN A 23 3.66 -3.49 -12.56
C ASN A 23 4.74 -2.69 -11.83
N ILE A 24 4.95 -2.98 -10.55
CA ILE A 24 5.93 -2.34 -9.70
C ILE A 24 7.20 -3.19 -9.68
N ASN A 25 8.25 -2.74 -10.35
CA ASN A 25 9.52 -3.47 -10.50
C ASN A 25 10.11 -3.97 -9.16
N THR A 26 9.96 -3.19 -8.07
CA THR A 26 10.45 -3.55 -6.74
C THR A 26 9.54 -3.04 -5.62
N SER A 27 9.27 -3.89 -4.63
CA SER A 27 8.56 -3.51 -3.39
C SER A 27 9.25 -2.41 -2.59
N TYR A 28 10.54 -2.16 -2.80
CA TYR A 28 11.24 -1.05 -2.15
C TYR A 28 10.58 0.31 -2.44
N ARG A 29 9.83 0.43 -3.54
CA ARG A 29 9.00 1.61 -3.82
C ARG A 29 7.99 1.90 -2.70
N PHE A 30 7.39 0.87 -2.11
CA PHE A 30 6.47 1.03 -0.99
C PHE A 30 7.16 1.52 0.26
N ARG A 31 8.38 1.05 0.56
CA ARG A 31 9.20 1.61 1.65
C ARG A 31 9.38 3.11 1.51
N LYS A 32 9.71 3.59 0.30
CA LYS A 32 9.84 5.03 0.04
C LYS A 32 8.53 5.77 0.26
N ILE A 33 7.41 5.22 -0.22
CA ILE A 33 6.09 5.83 -0.02
C ILE A 33 5.77 5.95 1.46
N PHE A 34 5.87 4.87 2.23
CA PHE A 34 5.50 4.88 3.63
C PHE A 34 6.46 5.72 4.46
N SER A 35 7.76 5.48 4.39
CA SER A 35 8.73 6.16 5.27
C SER A 35 9.00 7.61 4.87
N ILE A 36 9.17 7.90 3.58
CA ILE A 36 9.58 9.23 3.11
C ILE A 36 8.36 10.11 2.89
N HIS A 37 7.42 9.67 2.06
CA HIS A 37 6.28 10.52 1.68
C HIS A 37 5.24 10.62 2.80
N LEU A 38 4.92 9.49 3.44
CA LEU A 38 3.87 9.45 4.46
C LEU A 38 4.39 9.57 5.89
N GLY A 39 5.69 9.35 6.13
CA GLY A 39 6.27 9.35 7.48
C GLY A 39 5.72 8.27 8.39
N ILE A 40 5.31 7.14 7.82
CA ILE A 40 4.75 5.98 8.50
C ILE A 40 5.85 4.95 8.68
N LEU A 41 6.02 4.46 9.91
CA LEU A 41 6.83 3.29 10.18
C LEU A 41 5.94 2.04 10.11
N ILE A 42 6.17 1.20 9.11
CA ILE A 42 5.43 -0.05 8.92
C ILE A 42 6.35 -1.09 8.30
N ASP A 43 6.08 -2.38 8.56
CA ASP A 43 6.77 -3.48 7.89
C ASP A 43 6.04 -3.82 6.58
N GLU A 44 6.34 -3.06 5.52
CA GLU A 44 5.69 -3.26 4.24
C GLU A 44 6.05 -4.60 3.59
N SER A 45 7.22 -5.16 3.90
CA SER A 45 7.65 -6.46 3.39
C SER A 45 6.72 -7.57 3.87
N VAL A 46 6.39 -7.57 5.16
CA VAL A 46 5.43 -8.53 5.75
C VAL A 46 4.03 -8.35 5.18
N ILE A 47 3.59 -7.11 4.95
CA ILE A 47 2.28 -6.85 4.34
C ILE A 47 2.23 -7.41 2.91
N ILE A 48 3.28 -7.18 2.13
CA ILE A 48 3.35 -7.68 0.75
C ILE A 48 3.37 -9.20 0.71
N GLU A 49 4.15 -9.84 1.58
CA GLU A 49 4.17 -11.31 1.73
C GLU A 49 2.76 -11.85 2.00
N ASN A 50 2.07 -11.31 3.01
CA ASN A 50 0.71 -11.70 3.34
C ASN A 50 -0.28 -11.51 2.18
N LEU A 51 -0.13 -10.44 1.39
CA LEU A 51 -0.98 -10.18 0.23
C LEU A 51 -0.69 -11.16 -0.93
N ILE A 52 0.57 -11.58 -1.09
CA ILE A 52 0.97 -12.63 -2.05
C ILE A 52 0.39 -13.97 -1.62
N GLU A 53 0.52 -14.36 -0.35
CA GLU A 53 -0.05 -15.60 0.20
C GLU A 53 -1.57 -15.64 0.06
N LYS A 54 -2.24 -14.50 0.27
CA LYS A 54 -3.69 -14.36 0.05
C LYS A 54 -4.08 -14.34 -1.43
N GLY A 55 -3.13 -14.35 -2.37
CA GLY A 55 -3.37 -14.29 -3.81
C GLY A 55 -3.91 -12.93 -4.29
N MET A 56 -3.72 -11.88 -3.51
CA MET A 56 -4.12 -10.50 -3.86
C MET A 56 -3.04 -9.79 -4.68
N LEU A 57 -1.78 -10.18 -4.50
CA LEU A 57 -0.65 -9.76 -5.31
C LEU A 57 0.00 -10.95 -6.01
N LYS A 58 0.73 -10.67 -7.09
CA LYS A 58 1.67 -11.57 -7.75
C LYS A 58 3.05 -10.93 -7.75
N SER A 59 4.08 -11.75 -7.69
CA SER A 59 5.49 -11.35 -7.74
C SER A 59 6.34 -12.44 -8.37
N ASP A 60 7.45 -12.04 -9.00
CA ASP A 60 8.49 -12.94 -9.52
C ASP A 60 9.48 -13.41 -8.42
N GLY A 61 9.13 -13.22 -7.14
CA GLY A 61 9.91 -13.65 -5.98
C GLY A 61 10.78 -12.54 -5.39
N LEU A 62 11.63 -12.92 -4.44
CA LEU A 62 12.51 -12.00 -3.71
C LEU A 62 13.69 -11.51 -4.57
N ILE A 63 14.16 -10.30 -4.28
CA ILE A 63 15.45 -9.75 -4.67
C ILE A 63 16.52 -10.39 -3.81
N ASP A 64 17.46 -11.05 -4.47
CA ASP A 64 18.56 -11.81 -3.89
C ASP A 64 19.17 -11.08 -2.69
N LYS A 65 19.14 -11.75 -1.54
CA LYS A 65 19.67 -11.26 -0.25
C LYS A 65 18.97 -9.99 0.29
N SER A 66 17.71 -9.74 -0.07
CA SER A 66 16.92 -8.63 0.46
C SER A 66 15.47 -9.05 0.81
N PRO A 67 14.79 -8.32 1.70
CA PRO A 67 13.39 -8.58 2.06
C PRO A 67 12.40 -8.03 1.02
N PHE A 68 12.85 -7.68 -0.19
CA PHE A 68 12.03 -7.01 -1.19
C PHE A 68 11.67 -7.96 -2.34
N TYR A 69 10.41 -7.96 -2.73
CA TYR A 69 9.87 -8.63 -3.90
C TYR A 69 10.12 -7.88 -5.22
N LYS A 70 10.32 -8.64 -6.31
CA LYS A 70 10.42 -8.20 -7.71
C LYS A 70 9.05 -8.22 -8.39
N SER A 71 8.84 -7.31 -9.35
CA SER A 71 7.74 -7.37 -10.34
C SER A 71 6.36 -7.60 -9.71
N ILE A 72 5.92 -6.66 -8.89
CA ILE A 72 4.69 -6.78 -8.11
C ILE A 72 3.52 -6.25 -8.92
N SER A 73 2.48 -7.07 -9.06
CA SER A 73 1.24 -6.67 -9.72
C SER A 73 0.02 -7.14 -8.93
N CYS A 74 -1.07 -6.36 -9.01
CA CYS A 74 -2.32 -6.67 -8.33
C CYS A 74 -3.14 -7.68 -9.14
N THR A 75 -3.72 -8.67 -8.45
CA THR A 75 -4.64 -9.63 -9.08
C THR A 75 -6.06 -9.09 -9.12
N GLU A 76 -6.95 -9.73 -9.87
CA GLU A 76 -8.39 -9.39 -9.83
C GLU A 76 -8.99 -9.53 -8.42
N LYS A 77 -8.49 -10.50 -7.62
CA LYS A 77 -8.88 -10.63 -6.20
C LYS A 77 -8.43 -9.42 -5.38
N GLY A 78 -7.20 -8.94 -5.59
CA GLY A 78 -6.67 -7.75 -4.94
C GLY A 78 -7.43 -6.47 -5.33
N LYS A 79 -7.71 -6.28 -6.63
CA LYS A 79 -8.51 -5.16 -7.14
C LYS A 79 -9.92 -5.14 -6.54
N LYS A 80 -10.58 -6.31 -6.51
CA LYS A 80 -11.90 -6.44 -5.88
C LYS A 80 -11.84 -6.08 -4.39
N TYR A 81 -10.87 -6.61 -3.66
CA TYR A 81 -10.69 -6.28 -2.24
C TYR A 81 -10.51 -4.78 -2.01
N TYR A 82 -9.70 -4.10 -2.84
CA TYR A 82 -9.54 -2.67 -2.77
C TYR A 82 -10.86 -1.91 -2.97
N ASN A 83 -11.60 -2.21 -4.06
CA ASN A 83 -12.87 -1.55 -4.36
C ASN A 83 -13.93 -1.76 -3.25
N ASP A 84 -13.98 -2.95 -2.69
CA ASP A 84 -14.93 -3.32 -1.62
C ASP A 84 -14.63 -2.63 -0.28
N ASN A 85 -13.44 -2.04 -0.10
CA ASN A 85 -13.01 -1.51 1.19
C ASN A 85 -12.55 -0.05 1.18
N ILE A 86 -12.18 0.52 0.02
CA ILE A 86 -11.67 1.89 -0.06
C ILE A 86 -12.65 2.93 0.49
N HIS A 87 -13.95 2.75 0.27
CA HIS A 87 -15.00 3.65 0.75
C HIS A 87 -15.23 3.57 2.28
N LYS A 88 -14.67 2.56 2.96
CA LYS A 88 -14.77 2.37 4.41
C LYS A 88 -13.63 3.06 5.17
N VAL A 89 -12.56 3.45 4.46
CA VAL A 89 -11.39 4.09 5.06
C VAL A 89 -11.76 5.48 5.53
N LYS A 90 -11.51 5.75 6.82
CA LYS A 90 -11.56 7.10 7.38
C LYS A 90 -10.14 7.58 7.62
N ILE A 91 -9.68 8.52 6.80
CA ILE A 91 -8.41 9.21 6.98
C ILE A 91 -8.67 10.33 7.99
N ILE A 92 -8.18 10.16 9.22
CA ILE A 92 -8.30 11.18 10.27
C ILE A 92 -7.06 12.07 10.20
N GLU A 93 -7.26 13.38 10.13
CA GLU A 93 -6.16 14.35 9.97
C GLU A 93 -5.19 14.35 11.16
N ASP A 94 -5.58 13.84 12.33
CA ASP A 94 -4.67 13.68 13.47
C ASP A 94 -3.73 12.45 13.35
N ASP A 95 -4.01 11.54 12.41
CA ASP A 95 -3.18 10.35 12.19
C ASP A 95 -1.93 10.66 11.33
N PHE A 96 -1.94 11.76 10.58
CA PHE A 96 -0.85 12.21 9.69
C PHE A 96 -0.69 13.73 9.77
N PRO A 97 0.51 14.31 9.72
CA PRO A 97 0.66 15.76 9.55
C PRO A 97 -0.23 16.27 8.40
N SER A 98 -0.88 17.42 8.55
CA SER A 98 -1.93 17.93 7.64
C SER A 98 -1.53 17.87 6.15
N GLU A 99 -0.28 18.21 5.83
CA GLU A 99 0.32 18.16 4.48
C GLU A 99 0.39 16.74 3.88
N LYS A 100 0.42 15.71 4.73
CA LYS A 100 0.51 14.29 4.33
C LYS A 100 -0.86 13.64 4.14
N SER A 101 -1.93 14.20 4.71
CA SER A 101 -3.29 13.68 4.53
C SER A 101 -3.72 13.69 3.05
N ASP A 102 -3.32 14.72 2.30
CA ASP A 102 -3.55 14.82 0.87
C ASP A 102 -2.72 13.80 0.08
N LEU A 103 -1.47 13.56 0.49
CA LEU A 103 -0.64 12.51 -0.12
C LEU A 103 -1.24 11.12 0.09
N VAL A 104 -1.78 10.84 1.28
CA VAL A 104 -2.50 9.57 1.54
C VAL A 104 -3.68 9.44 0.59
N LYS A 105 -4.50 10.49 0.42
CA LYS A 105 -5.63 10.48 -0.52
C LYS A 105 -5.18 10.25 -1.98
N ILE A 106 -4.05 10.81 -2.38
CA ILE A 106 -3.48 10.59 -3.73
C ILE A 106 -3.02 9.14 -3.90
N PHE A 107 -2.26 8.59 -2.93
CA PHE A 107 -1.80 7.20 -2.99
C PHE A 107 -2.92 6.17 -2.83
N LEU A 108 -4.07 6.58 -2.30
CA LEU A 108 -5.30 5.81 -2.28
C LEU A 108 -6.19 6.04 -3.51
N GLY A 109 -5.77 6.84 -4.50
CA GLY A 109 -6.59 7.11 -5.69
C GLY A 109 -7.86 7.94 -5.44
N LEU A 110 -7.99 8.54 -4.25
CA LEU A 110 -9.14 9.35 -3.84
C LEU A 110 -9.01 10.82 -4.25
N LYS A 111 -7.80 11.27 -4.60
CA LYS A 111 -7.49 12.62 -5.06
C LYS A 111 -6.52 12.54 -6.25
N ARG A 112 -6.70 13.40 -7.25
CA ARG A 112 -5.74 13.53 -8.35
C ARG A 112 -4.57 14.44 -7.94
N PRO A 113 -3.34 14.17 -8.39
CA PRO A 113 -2.25 15.15 -8.29
C PRO A 113 -2.67 16.42 -9.05
N SER A 114 -2.59 17.56 -8.39
CA SER A 114 -2.81 18.89 -8.97
C SER A 114 -1.62 19.36 -9.79
#